data_AF-A0A497KBW5-F1
#
_entry.id   AF-A0A497KBW5-F1
#
_cell.length_a   1.000
_cell.length_b   1.000
_cell.length_c   1.000
_cell.angle_alpha   90.00
_cell.angle_beta   90.00
_cell.angle_gamma   90.00
#
_symmetry.space_group_name_H-M   'P 1'
#
loop_
_entity.id
_entity.type
_entity.pdbx_description
1 polymer ?
#
loop_
_entity_poly.entity_id
_entity_poly.type
_entity_poly.pdbx_seq_one_letter_code
_entity_poly.pdbx_strand_id
1 'polypeptide(L)'
;MGVNLRDLVPKTTVELKDLSGKSIAIDAYNALYQFLAIIRQPDGTPLKDSQGRITSHLSGLLYRTANLVELGIKPIYVFDGIPPALKEAEIKRRMRMKEEALVKYEKAIKEGKIEEARMYAQATATLKDYMAEDAKRLLNLMGIPWVQAPSEEEAQASYMAKKGDADYCASQDYDSLLYGAPKLARNVTISGRRKLPRKPVYVEVKPEIVELKRVLEE
;
A
#
# COMPACT_ATOMS: atom_id res chain seq x y z
N MET A 1 3.77 11.34 -0.50
CA MET A 1 4.76 11.89 -1.43
C MET A 1 6.09 11.54 -0.84
N GLY A 2 6.41 10.25 -0.85
CA GLY A 2 7.80 9.87 -0.75
C GLY A 2 8.58 10.41 -1.96
N VAL A 3 9.88 10.20 -1.92
CA VAL A 3 10.81 10.71 -2.91
C VAL A 3 10.62 9.96 -4.21
N ASN A 4 10.31 10.68 -5.29
CA ASN A 4 10.16 10.06 -6.61
C ASN A 4 11.53 9.79 -7.22
N LEU A 5 12.04 8.59 -6.99
CA LEU A 5 13.30 8.10 -7.57
C LEU A 5 13.06 7.11 -8.73
N ARG A 6 11.85 7.10 -9.29
CA ARG A 6 11.39 6.04 -10.19
C ARG A 6 12.29 5.83 -11.41
N ASP A 7 12.75 6.92 -12.01
CA ASP A 7 13.49 6.89 -13.27
C ASP A 7 15.01 6.84 -13.05
N LEU A 8 15.47 6.96 -11.79
CA LEU A 8 16.88 7.00 -11.40
C LEU A 8 17.34 5.69 -10.75
N VAL A 9 16.41 4.84 -10.31
CA VAL A 9 16.73 3.68 -9.50
C VAL A 9 16.69 2.40 -10.34
N PRO A 10 17.80 1.65 -10.48
CA PRO A 10 17.81 0.36 -11.16
C PRO A 10 16.89 -0.61 -10.42
N LYS A 11 16.07 -1.34 -11.19
CA LYS A 11 15.08 -2.27 -10.67
C LYS A 11 15.04 -3.57 -11.47
N THR A 12 14.81 -4.65 -10.75
CA THR A 12 14.66 -5.99 -11.31
C THR A 12 13.21 -6.42 -11.17
N THR A 13 12.57 -6.77 -12.28
CA THR A 13 11.21 -7.35 -12.23
C THR A 13 11.33 -8.82 -11.83
N VAL A 14 10.50 -9.25 -10.87
CA VAL A 14 10.46 -10.64 -10.38
C VAL A 14 9.02 -11.13 -10.34
N GLU A 15 8.82 -12.44 -10.18
CA GLU A 15 7.52 -13.02 -9.88
C GLU A 15 7.31 -13.15 -8.37
N LEU A 16 6.06 -13.17 -7.89
CA LEU A 16 5.79 -13.34 -6.45
C LEU A 16 6.38 -14.64 -5.91
N LYS A 17 6.35 -15.71 -6.70
CA LYS A 17 6.90 -17.02 -6.33
C LYS A 17 8.41 -16.98 -6.05
N ASP A 18 9.14 -16.02 -6.63
CA ASP A 18 10.58 -15.86 -6.43
C ASP A 18 10.91 -15.33 -5.02
N LEU A 19 9.89 -14.83 -4.30
CA LEU A 19 9.98 -14.36 -2.92
C LEU A 19 9.58 -15.45 -1.91
N SER A 20 9.37 -16.68 -2.34
CA SER A 20 9.02 -17.78 -1.44
C SER A 20 10.10 -18.00 -0.36
N GLY A 21 9.66 -18.21 0.88
CA GLY A 21 10.52 -18.34 2.06
C GLY A 21 11.05 -17.01 2.61
N LYS A 22 10.87 -15.90 1.88
CA LYS A 22 11.36 -14.57 2.27
C LYS A 22 10.42 -13.87 3.23
N SER A 23 11.02 -13.15 4.17
CA SER A 23 10.34 -12.28 5.11
C SER A 23 10.25 -10.86 4.56
N ILE A 24 9.06 -10.26 4.63
CA ILE A 24 8.81 -8.95 4.02
C ILE A 24 8.11 -8.04 5.02
N ALA A 25 8.77 -6.95 5.40
CA ALA A 25 8.20 -5.87 6.22
C ALA A 25 7.36 -4.94 5.34
N ILE A 26 6.04 -5.03 5.45
CA ILE A 26 5.07 -4.33 4.60
C ILE A 26 4.56 -3.08 5.33
N ASP A 27 4.61 -1.93 4.67
CA ASP A 27 3.91 -0.73 5.12
C ASP A 27 2.39 -0.98 5.17
N ALA A 28 1.83 -0.99 6.38
CA ALA A 28 0.43 -1.30 6.60
C ALA A 28 -0.50 -0.21 6.07
N TYR A 29 -0.18 1.06 6.30
CA TYR A 29 -1.06 2.15 5.86
C TYR A 29 -1.11 2.22 4.33
N ASN A 30 0.04 2.10 3.67
CA ASN A 30 0.13 2.05 2.21
C ASN A 30 -0.70 0.88 1.63
N ALA A 31 -0.59 -0.31 2.22
CA ALA A 31 -1.39 -1.47 1.83
C ALA A 31 -2.90 -1.21 2.00
N LEU A 32 -3.32 -0.72 3.17
CA LEU A 32 -4.74 -0.45 3.45
C LEU A 32 -5.32 0.62 2.50
N TYR A 33 -4.56 1.68 2.21
CA TYR A 33 -4.95 2.69 1.22
C TYR A 33 -5.12 2.09 -0.17
N GLN A 34 -4.21 1.21 -0.60
CA GLN A 34 -4.33 0.53 -1.88
C GLN A 34 -5.57 -0.37 -1.93
N PHE A 35 -5.86 -1.11 -0.85
CA PHE A 35 -7.05 -1.94 -0.79
C PHE A 35 -8.33 -1.10 -0.87
N LEU A 36 -8.40 0.04 -0.18
CA LEU A 36 -9.53 0.98 -0.28
C LEU A 36 -9.68 1.59 -1.69
N ALA A 37 -8.58 1.80 -2.40
CA ALA A 37 -8.60 2.33 -3.76
C ALA A 37 -9.01 1.27 -4.79
N ILE A 38 -8.50 0.05 -4.67
CA ILE A 38 -8.62 -1.00 -5.68
C ILE A 38 -9.87 -1.85 -5.48
N ILE A 39 -10.19 -2.23 -4.23
CA ILE A 39 -11.25 -3.18 -3.91
C ILE A 39 -12.57 -2.43 -3.76
N ARG A 40 -13.37 -2.45 -4.82
CA ARG A 40 -14.61 -1.70 -4.97
C ARG A 40 -15.68 -2.56 -5.65
N GLN A 41 -16.93 -2.17 -5.43
CA GLN A 41 -18.08 -2.72 -6.13
C GLN A 41 -18.04 -2.32 -7.62
N PRO A 42 -18.83 -2.98 -8.49
CA PRO A 42 -18.88 -2.65 -9.92
C PRO A 42 -19.21 -1.18 -10.22
N ASP A 43 -20.04 -0.56 -9.38
CA ASP A 43 -20.42 0.86 -9.44
C ASP A 43 -19.31 1.83 -8.96
N GLY A 44 -18.18 1.30 -8.49
CA GLY A 44 -17.05 2.09 -8.00
C GLY A 44 -17.15 2.51 -6.53
N THR A 45 -18.22 2.14 -5.81
CA THR A 45 -18.31 2.39 -4.37
C THR A 45 -17.44 1.39 -3.59
N PRO A 46 -16.94 1.75 -2.39
CA PRO A 46 -16.24 0.80 -1.52
C PRO A 46 -17.13 -0.38 -1.11
N LEU A 47 -16.52 -1.51 -0.76
CA LEU A 47 -17.24 -2.59 -0.09
C LEU A 47 -17.71 -2.09 1.28
N LYS A 48 -18.93 -2.47 1.66
CA LYS A 48 -19.53 -2.12 2.95
C LYS A 48 -20.21 -3.33 3.57
N ASP A 49 -20.33 -3.32 4.90
CA ASP A 49 -21.17 -4.28 5.62
C ASP A 49 -22.65 -3.83 5.67
N SER A 50 -23.49 -4.61 6.36
CA SER A 50 -24.93 -4.32 6.55
C SER A 50 -25.20 -3.02 7.33
N GLN A 51 -24.22 -2.50 8.06
CA GLN A 51 -24.30 -1.24 8.79
C GLN A 51 -23.71 -0.06 8.00
N GLY A 52 -23.26 -0.30 6.76
CA GLY A 52 -22.68 0.72 5.89
C GLY A 52 -21.23 1.08 6.22
N ARG A 53 -20.55 0.35 7.11
CA ARG A 53 -19.12 0.53 7.41
C ARG A 53 -18.29 0.00 6.26
N ILE A 54 -17.20 0.69 5.91
CA ILE A 54 -16.37 0.31 4.76
C ILE A 54 -15.49 -0.88 5.15
N THR A 55 -15.49 -1.95 4.36
CA THR A 55 -14.78 -3.21 4.63
C THR A 55 -13.72 -3.58 3.58
N SER A 56 -13.55 -2.76 2.54
CA SER A 56 -12.55 -3.01 1.47
C SER A 56 -11.14 -3.24 2.01
N HIS A 57 -10.74 -2.51 3.06
CA HIS A 57 -9.43 -2.63 3.69
C HIS A 57 -9.23 -4.01 4.34
N LEU A 58 -10.23 -4.53 5.06
CA LEU A 58 -10.19 -5.86 5.68
C LEU A 58 -10.23 -6.97 4.65
N SER A 59 -11.07 -6.84 3.61
CA SER A 59 -11.12 -7.81 2.53
C SER A 59 -9.78 -7.90 1.81
N GLY A 60 -9.16 -6.76 1.51
CA GLY A 60 -7.84 -6.73 0.88
C GLY A 60 -6.76 -7.32 1.78
N LEU A 61 -6.75 -6.96 3.05
CA LEU A 61 -5.80 -7.50 4.02
C LEU A 61 -5.94 -9.03 4.11
N LEU A 62 -7.14 -9.54 4.37
CA LEU A 62 -7.38 -10.98 4.50
C LEU A 62 -6.91 -11.77 3.27
N TYR A 63 -7.45 -11.47 2.09
CA TYR A 63 -7.18 -12.26 0.90
C TYR A 63 -5.76 -12.06 0.39
N ARG A 64 -5.21 -10.84 0.48
CA ARG A 64 -3.85 -10.60 0.01
C ARG A 64 -2.83 -11.27 0.92
N THR A 65 -2.98 -11.12 2.23
CA THR A 65 -2.06 -11.75 3.19
C THR A 65 -2.15 -13.27 3.08
N ALA A 66 -3.35 -13.85 2.93
CA ALA A 66 -3.50 -15.29 2.70
C ALA A 66 -2.76 -15.76 1.44
N ASN A 67 -2.90 -15.04 0.33
CA ASN A 67 -2.20 -15.38 -0.91
C ASN A 67 -0.67 -15.27 -0.80
N LEU A 68 -0.15 -14.26 -0.08
CA LEU A 68 1.30 -14.16 0.17
C LEU A 68 1.80 -15.35 0.99
N VAL A 69 1.09 -15.71 2.05
CA VAL A 69 1.43 -16.84 2.92
C VAL A 69 1.34 -18.17 2.16
N GLU A 70 0.34 -18.36 1.30
CA GLU A 70 0.19 -19.53 0.43
C GLU A 70 1.40 -19.71 -0.51
N LEU A 71 1.99 -18.61 -0.99
CA LEU A 71 3.21 -18.61 -1.80
C LEU A 71 4.50 -18.80 -0.96
N GLY A 72 4.37 -18.99 0.35
CA GLY A 72 5.48 -19.17 1.30
C GLY A 72 6.17 -17.87 1.70
N ILE A 73 5.62 -16.71 1.35
CA ILE A 73 6.13 -15.40 1.81
C ILE A 73 5.71 -15.21 3.27
N LYS A 74 6.58 -14.61 4.08
CA LYS A 74 6.36 -14.35 5.51
C LYS A 74 6.14 -12.85 5.73
N PRO A 75 4.90 -12.35 5.61
CA PRO A 75 4.61 -10.92 5.76
C PRO A 75 4.67 -10.48 7.22
N ILE A 76 5.22 -9.29 7.46
CA ILE A 76 5.18 -8.58 8.74
C ILE A 76 4.65 -7.18 8.47
N TYR A 77 3.52 -6.80 9.05
CA TYR A 77 2.94 -5.47 8.81
C TYR A 77 3.52 -4.44 9.76
N VAL A 78 3.92 -3.27 9.26
CA VAL A 78 4.46 -2.17 10.06
C VAL A 78 3.47 -1.01 10.03
N PHE A 79 2.97 -0.62 11.19
CA PHE A 79 2.06 0.51 11.36
C PHE A 79 2.85 1.74 11.81
N ASP A 80 2.54 2.89 11.22
CA ASP A 80 3.10 4.20 11.60
C ASP A 80 2.70 4.55 13.04
N GLY A 81 3.62 5.16 13.76
CA GLY A 81 3.46 5.69 15.10
C GLY A 81 3.00 7.14 15.09
N ILE A 82 3.61 7.97 15.93
CA ILE A 82 3.33 9.40 15.92
C ILE A 82 4.19 10.04 14.82
N PRO A 83 3.57 10.68 13.81
CA PRO A 83 4.33 11.33 12.75
C PRO A 83 5.13 12.51 13.32
N PRO A 84 6.35 12.76 12.81
CA PRO A 84 7.15 13.90 13.26
C PRO A 84 6.49 15.22 12.83
N ALA A 85 6.69 16.29 13.60
CA ALA A 85 6.12 17.62 13.33
C ALA A 85 6.46 18.14 11.91
N LEU A 86 7.60 17.75 11.36
CA LEU A 86 8.06 18.09 10.00
C LEU A 86 7.14 17.52 8.89
N LYS A 87 6.37 16.46 9.16
CA LYS A 87 5.41 15.85 8.21
C LYS A 87 4.05 16.55 8.19
N GLU A 88 3.77 17.52 9.06
CA GLU A 88 2.48 18.23 9.09
C GLU A 88 2.13 18.88 7.75
N ALA A 89 3.11 19.50 7.09
CA ALA A 89 2.89 20.17 5.81
C ALA A 89 2.44 19.17 4.73
N GLU A 90 3.01 17.96 4.72
CA GLU A 90 2.63 16.92 3.78
C GLU A 90 1.25 16.32 4.12
N ILE A 91 0.94 16.13 5.40
CA ILE A 91 -0.40 15.70 5.85
C ILE A 91 -1.46 16.71 5.38
N LYS A 92 -1.23 18.01 5.59
CA LYS A 92 -2.13 19.08 5.12
C LYS A 92 -2.28 19.07 3.60
N ARG A 93 -1.19 18.84 2.85
CA ARG A 93 -1.23 18.72 1.39
C ARG A 93 -2.06 17.51 0.94
N ARG A 94 -1.91 16.34 1.59
CA ARG A 94 -2.71 15.14 1.30
C ARG A 94 -4.20 15.38 1.57
N MET A 95 -4.53 16.08 2.66
CA MET A 95 -5.92 16.45 2.97
C MET A 95 -6.51 17.33 1.87
N ARG A 96 -5.79 18.36 1.44
CA ARG A 96 -6.25 19.26 0.36
C ARG A 96 -6.45 18.54 -0.97
N MET A 97 -5.53 17.66 -1.36
CA MET A 97 -5.69 16.87 -2.59
C MET A 97 -6.93 15.96 -2.54
N LYS A 98 -7.25 15.40 -1.37
CA LYS A 98 -8.45 14.57 -1.17
C LYS A 98 -9.73 15.38 -1.27
N GLU A 99 -9.77 16.58 -0.67
CA GLU A 99 -10.90 17.49 -0.78
C GLU A 99 -11.17 17.89 -2.25
N GLU A 100 -10.11 18.24 -2.99
CA GLU A 100 -10.22 18.55 -4.42
C GLU A 100 -10.72 17.35 -5.24
N ALA A 101 -10.26 16.14 -4.91
CA ALA A 101 -10.75 14.91 -5.53
C ALA A 101 -12.22 14.63 -5.19
N LEU A 102 -12.68 14.94 -3.98
CA LEU A 102 -14.06 14.75 -3.55
C LEU A 102 -15.02 15.67 -4.32
N VAL A 103 -14.65 16.95 -4.46
CA VAL A 103 -15.43 17.90 -5.26
C VAL A 103 -15.55 17.43 -6.72
N LYS A 104 -14.45 16.96 -7.31
CA LYS A 104 -14.43 16.42 -8.67
C LYS A 104 -15.26 15.13 -8.80
N TYR A 105 -15.23 14.28 -7.78
CA TYR A 105 -16.06 13.08 -7.70
C TYR A 105 -17.56 13.41 -7.71
N GLU A 106 -18.00 14.29 -6.81
CA GLU A 106 -19.41 14.67 -6.72
C GLU A 106 -19.91 15.34 -8.01
N LYS A 107 -19.07 16.18 -8.63
CA LYS A 107 -19.38 16.80 -9.91
C LYS A 107 -19.52 15.75 -11.02
N ALA A 108 -18.60 14.80 -11.11
CA ALA A 108 -18.65 13.73 -12.10
C ALA A 108 -19.89 12.82 -11.93
N ILE A 109 -20.32 12.56 -10.69
CA ILE A 109 -21.57 11.85 -10.40
C ILE A 109 -22.79 12.64 -10.87
N LYS A 110 -22.87 13.95 -10.54
CA LYS A 110 -23.97 14.82 -10.98
C LYS A 110 -24.07 14.94 -12.50
N GLU A 111 -22.93 14.92 -13.19
CA GLU A 111 -22.85 14.97 -14.65
C GLU A 111 -23.04 13.60 -15.34
N GLY A 112 -23.29 12.52 -14.58
CA GLY A 112 -23.46 11.17 -15.13
C GLY A 112 -22.18 10.57 -15.73
N LYS A 113 -21.01 11.17 -15.46
CA LYS A 113 -19.70 10.72 -15.94
C LYS A 113 -19.15 9.63 -15.03
N ILE A 114 -19.77 8.46 -15.10
CA ILE A 114 -19.49 7.29 -14.24
C ILE A 114 -18.00 6.93 -14.22
N GLU A 115 -17.32 7.00 -15.37
CA GLU A 115 -15.89 6.67 -15.48
C GLU A 115 -14.97 7.69 -14.78
N GLU A 116 -15.25 8.99 -14.90
CA GLU A 116 -14.50 10.04 -14.19
C GLU A 116 -14.78 9.97 -12.69
N ALA A 117 -16.04 9.73 -12.33
CA ALA A 117 -16.43 9.52 -10.95
C ALA A 117 -15.66 8.34 -10.34
N ARG A 118 -15.54 7.21 -11.05
CA ARG A 118 -14.77 6.06 -10.56
C ARG A 118 -13.30 6.39 -10.29
N MET A 119 -12.67 7.21 -11.14
CA MET A 119 -11.29 7.65 -10.95
C MET A 119 -11.13 8.54 -9.71
N TYR A 120 -11.98 9.56 -9.56
CA TYR A 120 -11.93 10.45 -8.39
C TYR A 120 -12.33 9.72 -7.11
N ALA A 121 -13.20 8.70 -7.19
CA ALA A 121 -13.56 7.86 -6.07
C ALA A 121 -12.34 7.11 -5.50
N GLN A 122 -11.40 6.68 -6.34
CA GLN A 122 -10.16 6.04 -5.87
C GLN A 122 -9.26 7.04 -5.10
N ALA A 123 -9.19 8.28 -5.58
CA ALA A 123 -8.39 9.34 -4.96
C ALA A 123 -8.99 9.90 -3.66
N THR A 124 -10.28 9.65 -3.37
CA THR A 124 -10.97 10.07 -2.14
C THR A 124 -10.87 9.05 -1.00
N ALA A 125 -10.23 7.89 -1.24
CA ALA A 125 -10.05 6.86 -0.22
C ALA A 125 -9.40 7.45 1.04
N THR A 126 -10.15 7.42 2.13
CA THR A 126 -9.71 7.92 3.44
C THR A 126 -9.80 6.80 4.44
N LEU A 127 -8.70 6.57 5.14
CA LEU A 127 -8.64 5.62 6.22
C LEU A 127 -9.21 6.28 7.47
N LYS A 128 -10.23 5.66 8.06
CA LYS A 128 -10.85 6.13 9.30
C LYS A 128 -10.13 5.49 10.48
N ASP A 129 -10.11 6.14 11.63
CA ASP A 129 -9.33 5.69 12.81
C ASP A 129 -9.61 4.22 13.19
N TYR A 130 -10.87 3.78 13.10
CA TYR A 130 -11.25 2.39 13.40
C TYR A 130 -10.60 1.36 12.46
N MET A 131 -10.28 1.74 11.22
CA MET A 131 -9.80 0.81 10.19
C MET A 131 -8.41 0.25 10.51
N ALA A 132 -7.55 1.05 11.14
CA ALA A 132 -6.22 0.61 11.56
C ALA A 132 -6.33 -0.42 12.68
N GLU A 133 -7.19 -0.18 13.68
CA GLU A 133 -7.41 -1.10 14.78
C GLU A 133 -8.12 -2.38 14.34
N ASP A 134 -9.11 -2.30 13.44
CA ASP A 134 -9.74 -3.47 12.85
C ASP A 134 -8.72 -4.30 12.02
N ALA A 135 -7.80 -3.63 11.30
CA ALA A 135 -6.73 -4.31 10.57
C ALA A 135 -5.76 -5.04 11.52
N LYS A 136 -5.30 -4.39 12.59
CA LYS A 136 -4.45 -5.04 13.62
C LYS A 136 -5.15 -6.24 14.26
N ARG A 137 -6.44 -6.09 14.59
CA ARG A 137 -7.27 -7.18 15.14
C ARG A 137 -7.36 -8.35 14.16
N LEU A 138 -7.60 -8.08 12.87
CA LEU A 138 -7.65 -9.10 11.84
C LEU A 138 -6.31 -9.83 11.71
N LEU A 139 -5.19 -9.10 11.67
CA LEU A 139 -3.85 -9.69 11.61
C LEU A 139 -3.56 -10.61 12.79
N ASN A 140 -3.94 -10.19 14.02
CA ASN A 140 -3.84 -11.03 15.21
C ASN A 140 -4.65 -12.33 15.08
N LEU A 141 -5.89 -12.25 14.59
CA LEU A 141 -6.74 -13.42 14.38
C LEU A 141 -6.20 -14.37 13.30
N MET A 142 -5.51 -13.82 12.29
CA MET A 142 -4.84 -14.59 11.24
C MET A 142 -3.48 -15.16 11.68
N GLY A 143 -2.97 -14.80 12.86
CA GLY A 143 -1.64 -15.18 13.31
C GLY A 143 -0.50 -14.50 12.55
N ILE A 144 -0.76 -13.32 11.96
CA ILE A 144 0.20 -12.57 11.15
C ILE A 144 0.85 -11.49 12.04
N PRO A 145 2.19 -11.45 12.14
CA PRO A 145 2.87 -10.49 12.97
C PRO A 145 2.72 -9.07 12.42
N TRP A 146 2.59 -8.12 13.33
CA TRP A 146 2.69 -6.70 13.02
C TRP A 146 3.48 -5.96 14.10
N VAL A 147 4.06 -4.83 13.72
CA VAL A 147 4.89 -3.98 14.57
C VAL A 147 4.33 -2.57 14.57
N GLN A 148 4.27 -1.97 15.75
CA GLN A 148 4.01 -0.54 15.91
C GLN A 148 5.34 0.20 15.82
N ALA A 149 5.54 0.99 14.77
CA ALA A 149 6.69 1.87 14.67
C ALA A 149 6.57 2.98 15.73
N PRO A 150 7.68 3.47 16.31
CA PRO A 150 7.66 4.59 17.25
C PRO A 150 7.31 5.91 16.53
N SER A 151 7.71 6.02 15.27
CA SER A 151 7.34 7.07 14.34
C SER A 151 7.13 6.39 12.99
N GLU A 152 7.88 6.75 11.96
CA GLU A 152 7.63 6.31 10.59
C GLU A 152 7.80 4.79 10.36
N GLU A 153 6.83 4.21 9.67
CA GLU A 153 6.74 2.83 9.26
C GLU A 153 7.88 2.42 8.31
N GLU A 154 8.27 3.30 7.38
CA GLU A 154 9.36 3.02 6.44
C GLU A 154 10.71 3.01 7.15
N ALA A 155 10.92 3.87 8.16
CA ALA A 155 12.11 3.85 8.98
C ALA A 155 12.22 2.55 9.80
N GLN A 156 11.10 2.14 10.41
CA GLN A 156 11.02 0.89 11.18
C GLN A 156 11.23 -0.34 10.29
N ALA A 157 10.59 -0.40 9.12
CA ALA A 157 10.78 -1.48 8.15
C ALA A 157 12.24 -1.56 7.69
N SER A 158 12.86 -0.42 7.36
CA SER A 158 14.27 -0.33 6.99
C SER A 158 15.20 -0.83 8.09
N TYR A 159 14.91 -0.48 9.35
CA TYR A 159 15.67 -0.98 10.49
C TYR A 159 15.57 -2.50 10.63
N MET A 160 14.37 -3.07 10.54
CA MET A 160 14.16 -4.52 10.58
C MET A 160 14.92 -5.23 9.46
N ALA A 161 14.90 -4.68 8.25
CA ALA A 161 15.62 -5.25 7.12
C ALA A 161 17.15 -5.19 7.29
N LYS A 162 17.69 -4.08 7.80
CA LYS A 162 19.12 -3.96 8.12
C LYS A 162 19.57 -4.96 9.19
N LYS A 163 18.73 -5.20 10.19
CA LYS A 163 19.01 -6.11 11.30
C LYS A 163 18.91 -7.59 10.90
N GLY A 164 18.26 -7.89 9.77
CA GLY A 164 18.02 -9.25 9.29
C GLY A 164 16.74 -9.88 9.84
N ASP A 165 15.88 -9.09 10.50
CA ASP A 165 14.55 -9.53 10.95
C ASP A 165 13.55 -9.61 9.77
N ALA A 166 13.86 -8.93 8.65
CA ALA A 166 13.16 -9.03 7.37
C ALA A 166 14.16 -9.09 6.19
N ASP A 167 13.85 -9.82 5.13
CA ASP A 167 14.68 -9.83 3.90
C ASP A 167 14.44 -8.57 3.04
N TYR A 168 13.21 -8.04 3.05
CA TYR A 168 12.79 -6.91 2.24
C TYR A 168 11.90 -5.93 3.02
N CYS A 169 12.01 -4.64 2.68
CA CYS A 169 10.95 -3.67 2.93
C CYS A 169 9.99 -3.66 1.75
N ALA A 170 8.67 -3.57 1.97
CA ALA A 170 7.69 -3.43 0.91
C ALA A 170 6.91 -2.13 1.06
N SER A 171 7.16 -1.22 0.12
CA SER A 171 6.48 0.07 -0.02
C SER A 171 6.31 0.38 -1.51
N GLN A 172 5.42 1.32 -1.81
CA GLN A 172 5.36 1.94 -3.13
C GLN A 172 6.28 3.15 -3.26
N ASP A 173 6.59 3.79 -2.15
CA ASP A 173 7.51 4.93 -2.12
C ASP A 173 8.94 4.41 -1.96
N TYR A 174 9.92 5.29 -2.19
CA TYR A 174 11.34 4.95 -2.14
C TYR A 174 12.00 5.32 -0.80
N ASP A 175 11.25 5.85 0.17
CA ASP A 175 11.85 6.46 1.36
C ASP A 175 12.51 5.42 2.26
N SER A 176 12.06 4.16 2.20
CA SER A 176 12.76 3.07 2.88
C SER A 176 14.23 2.97 2.47
N LEU A 177 14.56 3.25 1.19
CA LEU A 177 15.96 3.29 0.72
C LEU A 177 16.74 4.46 1.31
N LEU A 178 16.09 5.61 1.53
CA LEU A 178 16.70 6.78 2.18
C LEU A 178 16.99 6.50 3.66
N TYR A 179 16.13 5.73 4.32
CA TYR A 179 16.42 5.15 5.64
C TYR A 179 17.44 4.01 5.60
N GLY A 180 17.91 3.61 4.42
CA GLY A 180 18.97 2.63 4.19
C GLY A 180 18.51 1.18 4.12
N ALA A 181 17.25 0.90 3.79
CA ALA A 181 16.80 -0.47 3.53
C ALA A 181 17.72 -1.13 2.50
N PRO A 182 18.31 -2.30 2.79
CA PRO A 182 19.18 -2.99 1.83
C PRO A 182 18.43 -3.37 0.55
N LYS A 183 17.16 -3.78 0.68
CA LYS A 183 16.30 -4.22 -0.41
C LYS A 183 14.87 -3.70 -0.24
N LEU A 184 14.34 -3.09 -1.28
CA LEU A 184 12.95 -2.64 -1.40
C LEU A 184 12.22 -3.52 -2.42
N ALA A 185 11.06 -4.05 -2.03
CA ALA A 185 10.15 -4.82 -2.87
C ALA A 185 8.87 -4.01 -3.14
N ARG A 186 8.72 -3.52 -4.36
CA ARG A 186 7.53 -2.79 -4.81
C ARG A 186 6.48 -3.75 -5.37
N ASN A 187 5.23 -3.31 -5.35
CA ASN A 187 4.06 -4.03 -5.91
C ASN A 187 3.70 -5.37 -5.25
N VAL A 188 4.32 -5.73 -4.12
CA VAL A 188 4.04 -7.00 -3.42
C VAL A 188 2.59 -7.08 -2.92
N THR A 189 1.94 -5.97 -2.61
CA THR A 189 0.54 -5.93 -2.13
C THR A 189 -0.50 -5.84 -3.26
N ILE A 190 -0.08 -5.47 -4.47
CA ILE A 190 -0.99 -5.17 -5.61
C ILE A 190 -0.69 -5.98 -6.87
N SER A 191 0.29 -6.90 -6.83
CA SER A 191 0.64 -7.72 -7.98
C SER A 191 -0.46 -8.72 -8.36
N GLY A 192 -0.52 -9.01 -9.66
CA GLY A 192 -1.57 -9.79 -10.29
C GLY A 192 -2.25 -9.03 -11.43
N ARG A 193 -3.31 -9.62 -11.97
CA ARG A 193 -4.01 -9.11 -13.15
C ARG A 193 -4.97 -7.99 -12.75
N ARG A 194 -4.73 -6.77 -13.25
CA ARG A 194 -5.51 -5.57 -12.96
C ARG A 194 -6.12 -4.99 -14.22
N LYS A 195 -7.40 -4.63 -14.18
CA LYS A 195 -8.05 -3.87 -15.27
C LYS A 195 -7.56 -2.41 -15.26
N LEU A 196 -7.12 -1.90 -16.40
CA LEU A 196 -6.76 -0.48 -16.53
C LEU A 196 -8.01 0.40 -16.44
N PRO A 197 -7.91 1.57 -15.78
CA PRO A 197 -8.95 2.60 -15.90
C PRO A 197 -9.13 2.95 -17.38
N ARG A 198 -10.39 3.09 -17.84
CA ARG A 198 -10.75 3.56 -19.20
C ARG A 198 -10.41 2.62 -20.37
N LYS A 199 -9.87 1.42 -20.13
CA LYS A 199 -9.56 0.44 -21.19
C LYS A 199 -10.03 -0.96 -20.80
N PRO A 200 -10.61 -1.77 -21.73
CA PRO A 200 -10.92 -3.18 -21.49
C PRO A 200 -9.66 -4.05 -21.48
N VAL A 201 -8.52 -3.49 -21.05
CA VAL A 201 -7.22 -4.12 -21.08
C VAL A 201 -6.83 -4.44 -19.65
N TYR A 202 -6.37 -5.67 -19.44
CA TYR A 202 -5.79 -6.10 -18.18
C TYR A 202 -4.28 -5.97 -18.27
N VAL A 203 -3.68 -5.32 -17.29
CA VAL A 203 -2.24 -5.25 -17.09
C VAL A 203 -1.87 -6.19 -15.95
N GLU A 204 -0.84 -6.98 -16.17
CA GLU A 204 -0.22 -7.76 -15.13
C GLU A 204 0.75 -6.84 -14.37
N VAL A 205 0.45 -6.61 -13.08
CA VAL A 205 1.35 -5.87 -12.20
C VAL A 205 2.33 -6.88 -11.61
N LYS A 206 3.61 -6.75 -11.93
CA LYS A 206 4.68 -7.59 -11.39
C LYS A 206 5.41 -6.92 -10.23
N PRO A 207 5.86 -7.68 -9.22
CA PRO A 207 6.79 -7.20 -8.22
C PRO A 207 8.08 -6.64 -8.82
N GLU A 208 8.62 -5.59 -8.22
CA GLU A 208 9.91 -5.01 -8.59
C GLU A 208 10.82 -5.00 -7.37
N ILE A 209 12.06 -5.43 -7.52
CA ILE A 209 13.09 -5.38 -6.47
C ILE A 209 14.10 -4.30 -6.79
N VAL A 210 14.43 -3.52 -5.78
CA VAL A 210 15.49 -2.53 -5.78
C VAL A 210 16.50 -2.91 -4.69
N GLU A 211 17.78 -2.91 -5.03
CA GLU A 211 18.87 -3.19 -4.09
C GLU A 211 19.70 -1.93 -3.89
N LEU A 212 19.76 -1.42 -2.65
CA LEU A 212 20.42 -0.15 -2.34
C LEU A 212 21.87 -0.12 -2.79
N LYS A 213 22.59 -1.23 -2.67
CA LYS A 213 23.99 -1.35 -3.12
C LYS A 213 24.13 -0.99 -4.60
N ARG A 214 23.24 -1.51 -5.44
CA ARG A 214 23.27 -1.25 -6.89
C ARG A 214 22.91 0.22 -7.21
N VAL A 215 22.00 0.81 -6.43
CA VAL A 215 21.64 2.23 -6.56
C VAL A 215 22.82 3.16 -6.25
N LEU A 216 23.72 2.75 -5.34
CA LEU A 216 24.88 3.56 -4.93
C LEU A 216 26.13 3.33 -5.80
N GLU A 217 26.14 2.28 -6.62
CA GLU A 217 27.27 1.91 -7.49
C GLU A 217 27.12 2.44 -8.93
N GLU A 218 25.91 2.84 -9.33
CA GLU A 218 25.59 3.49 -10.63
C GLU A 218 25.71 5.02 -10.54
#